data_AF-A0A519U6S6-F1
#
_entry.id   AF-A0A519U6S6-F1
#
_cell.length_a   1.000
_cell.length_b   1.000
_cell.length_c   1.000
_cell.angle_alpha   90.00
_cell.angle_beta   90.00
_cell.angle_gamma   90.00
#
_symmetry.space_group_name_H-M   'P 1'
#
loop_
_entity.id
_entity.type
_entity.pdbx_description
1 polymer ?
#
loop_
_entity_poly.entity_id
_entity_poly.type
_entity_poly.pdbx_seq_one_letter_code
_entity_poly.pdbx_strand_id
1 'polypeptide(L)'
;MTLATGLTSCFWVDEDNIRLLGSGYYTASYDEGTALHWHKDPEKFTDEPLLDKVYDTCRNDSYVIARAGADFYFAFPLRVSSLSEAQRNRLGPFSKVELNKKMVQLTGDSTLRQVGDF
;
A
#
# COMPACT_ATOMS: atom_id res chain seq x y z
N MET A 1 -19.89 8.20 36.84
CA MET A 1 -20.01 8.43 35.38
C MET A 1 -18.60 8.54 34.84
N THR A 2 -18.11 7.49 34.19
CA THR A 2 -16.73 7.41 33.70
C THR A 2 -16.67 8.07 32.32
N LEU A 3 -15.94 9.18 32.21
CA LEU A 3 -15.60 9.78 30.91
C LEU A 3 -14.40 9.00 30.35
N ALA A 4 -14.64 8.22 29.30
CA ALA A 4 -13.56 7.62 28.53
C ALA A 4 -12.88 8.73 27.71
N THR A 5 -11.68 9.12 28.14
CA THR A 5 -10.73 9.92 27.37
C THR A 5 -10.21 9.07 26.22
N GLY A 6 -10.96 9.02 25.12
CA GLY A 6 -10.46 8.56 23.84
C GLY A 6 -9.55 9.64 23.25
N LEU A 7 -8.25 9.57 23.57
CA LEU A 7 -7.22 10.34 22.89
C LEU A 7 -7.26 9.97 21.40
N THR A 8 -7.99 10.75 20.60
CA THR A 8 -7.87 10.71 19.15
C THR A 8 -6.53 11.37 18.85
N SER A 9 -5.49 10.56 18.64
CA SER A 9 -4.20 11.04 18.16
C SER A 9 -4.43 11.62 16.76
N CYS A 10 -4.54 12.94 16.67
CA CYS A 10 -4.48 13.64 15.39
C CYS A 10 -3.05 13.50 14.85
N PHE A 11 -2.80 12.41 14.11
CA PHE A 11 -1.62 12.32 13.26
C PHE A 11 -1.83 13.30 12.11
N TRP A 12 -1.23 14.48 12.22
CA TRP A 12 -1.09 15.41 11.12
C TRP A 12 -0.05 14.83 10.17
N VAL A 13 -0.50 14.06 9.18
CA VAL A 13 0.36 13.67 8.06
C VAL A 13 0.52 14.92 7.22
N ASP A 14 1.74 15.46 7.19
CA ASP A 14 2.09 16.51 6.24
C ASP A 14 1.85 15.98 4.82
N GLU A 15 1.15 16.74 3.98
CA GLU A 15 0.78 16.33 2.63
C GLU A 15 2.04 16.06 1.78
N ASP A 16 3.16 16.71 2.13
CA ASP A 16 4.49 16.49 1.55
C ASP A 16 5.03 15.06 1.77
N ASN A 17 4.49 14.30 2.74
CA ASN A 17 4.90 12.93 3.03
C ASN A 17 4.01 11.87 2.34
N ILE A 18 3.09 12.31 1.47
CA ILE A 18 2.13 11.44 0.79
C ILE A 18 2.50 11.28 -0.67
N ARG A 19 2.55 10.02 -1.13
CA ARG A 19 2.87 9.70 -2.53
C ARG A 19 1.80 8.82 -3.15
N LEU A 20 1.12 9.35 -4.16
CA LEU A 20 0.11 8.63 -4.92
C LEU A 20 0.75 7.59 -5.84
N LEU A 21 0.30 6.34 -5.72
CA LEU A 21 0.73 5.21 -6.56
C LEU A 21 -0.28 4.91 -7.68
N GLY A 22 -1.52 5.42 -7.55
CA GLY A 22 -2.62 5.29 -8.50
C GLY A 22 -3.79 4.48 -7.94
N SER A 23 -4.99 4.69 -8.50
CA SER A 23 -6.22 3.97 -8.12
C SER A 23 -6.53 3.95 -6.62
N GLY A 24 -6.26 5.07 -5.93
CA GLY A 24 -6.49 5.21 -4.50
C GLY A 24 -5.36 4.69 -3.61
N TYR A 25 -4.36 4.01 -4.16
CA TYR A 25 -3.17 3.61 -3.40
C TYR A 25 -2.22 4.79 -3.22
N TYR A 26 -1.71 4.93 -2.00
CA TYR A 26 -0.68 5.90 -1.67
C TYR A 26 0.22 5.39 -0.55
N THR A 27 1.45 5.88 -0.50
CA THR A 27 2.31 5.71 0.67
C THR A 27 2.31 6.97 1.51
N ALA A 28 2.32 6.83 2.82
CA ALA A 28 2.54 7.91 3.77
C ALA A 28 3.78 7.59 4.61
N SER A 29 4.69 8.55 4.74
CA SER A 29 5.90 8.42 5.55
C SER A 29 5.69 9.03 6.93
N TYR A 30 6.09 8.26 7.95
CA TYR A 30 6.03 8.60 9.36
C TYR A 30 7.41 8.42 10.00
N ASP A 31 7.57 8.89 11.24
CA ASP A 31 8.82 8.74 12.00
C ASP A 31 9.25 7.26 12.14
N GLU A 32 8.29 6.33 12.18
CA GLU A 32 8.54 4.89 12.32
C GLU A 32 8.76 4.15 10.99
N GLY A 33 8.60 4.85 9.86
CA GLY A 33 8.75 4.32 8.50
C GLY A 33 7.59 4.69 7.58
N THR A 34 7.60 4.11 6.38
CA THR A 34 6.57 4.34 5.37
C THR A 34 5.52 3.23 5.42
N ALA A 35 4.24 3.59 5.30
CA ALA A 35 3.12 2.64 5.20
C ALA A 35 2.37 2.80 3.88
N LEU A 36 1.77 1.71 3.39
CA LEU A 36 0.88 1.70 2.24
C LEU A 36 -0.56 1.81 2.72
N HIS A 37 -1.31 2.70 2.10
CA HIS A 37 -2.72 2.92 2.35
C HIS A 37 -3.51 2.77 1.05
N TRP A 38 -4.83 2.67 1.21
CA TRP A 38 -5.76 2.79 0.10
C TRP A 38 -6.97 3.58 0.54
N HIS A 39 -7.40 4.51 -0.29
CA HIS A 39 -8.69 5.15 -0.11
C HIS A 39 -9.38 5.45 -1.42
N LYS A 40 -10.72 5.51 -1.39
CA LYS A 40 -11.54 5.83 -2.56
C LYS A 40 -11.49 7.32 -2.89
N ASP A 41 -11.41 8.14 -1.86
CA ASP A 41 -11.39 9.59 -1.95
C ASP A 41 -9.93 10.09 -1.91
N PRO A 42 -9.42 10.72 -2.97
CA PRO A 42 -8.03 11.16 -3.02
C PRO A 42 -7.71 12.30 -2.04
N GLU A 43 -8.71 12.93 -1.40
CA GLU A 43 -8.51 14.03 -0.45
C GLU A 43 -8.52 13.57 1.02
N LYS A 44 -8.68 12.26 1.25
CA LYS A 44 -8.77 11.68 2.60
C LYS A 44 -7.56 10.80 2.89
N PHE A 45 -6.74 11.29 3.83
CA PHE A 45 -5.46 10.69 4.21
C PHE A 45 -5.41 10.39 5.70
N THR A 46 -6.18 9.41 6.18
CA THR A 46 -6.18 9.02 7.61
C THR A 46 -6.61 7.57 7.86
N ASP A 47 -6.73 6.75 6.82
CA ASP A 47 -7.23 5.38 6.97
C ASP A 47 -6.15 4.42 7.49
N GLU A 48 -6.60 3.34 8.14
CA GLU A 48 -5.76 2.24 8.60
C GLU A 48 -4.86 1.72 7.47
N PRO A 49 -3.55 1.52 7.72
CA PRO A 49 -2.63 1.07 6.69
C PRO A 49 -2.99 -0.35 6.21
N LEU A 50 -2.85 -0.57 4.89
CA LEU A 50 -2.90 -1.91 4.30
C LEU A 50 -1.66 -2.73 4.64
N LEU A 51 -0.54 -2.03 4.80
CA LEU A 51 0.77 -2.62 5.06
C LEU A 51 1.69 -1.58 5.69
N ASP A 52 2.22 -1.89 6.86
CA ASP A 52 3.26 -1.09 7.51
C ASP A 52 4.66 -1.45 7.01
N LYS A 53 5.63 -0.55 7.23
CA LYS A 53 7.06 -0.76 6.96
C LYS A 53 7.33 -1.19 5.51
N VAL A 54 6.88 -0.35 4.60
CA VAL A 54 7.09 -0.46 3.15
C VAL A 54 8.44 0.13 2.78
N TYR A 55 9.24 -0.65 2.05
CA TYR A 55 10.61 -0.30 1.68
C TYR A 55 10.83 -0.18 0.17
N ASP A 56 9.84 -0.55 -0.62
CA ASP A 56 9.84 -0.40 -2.07
C ASP A 56 8.40 -0.54 -2.57
N THR A 57 8.03 0.22 -3.60
CA THR A 57 6.79 0.03 -4.33
C THR A 57 7.01 0.07 -5.82
N CYS A 58 6.32 -0.82 -6.51
CA CYS A 58 6.33 -0.94 -7.95
C CYS A 58 4.89 -1.11 -8.43
N ARG A 59 4.64 -0.89 -9.72
CA ARG A 59 3.34 -1.20 -10.32
C ARG A 59 3.45 -1.68 -11.75
N ASN A 60 2.43 -2.41 -12.17
CA ASN A 60 2.07 -2.55 -13.58
C ASN A 60 0.64 -2.02 -13.78
N ASP A 61 0.01 -2.34 -14.92
CA ASP A 61 -1.33 -1.85 -15.23
C ASP A 61 -2.45 -2.56 -14.43
N SER A 62 -2.12 -3.64 -13.70
CA SER A 62 -3.09 -4.44 -12.95
C SER A 62 -2.88 -4.40 -11.43
N TYR A 63 -1.64 -4.21 -10.95
CA TYR A 63 -1.28 -4.35 -9.55
C TYR A 63 -0.31 -3.25 -9.09
N VAL A 64 -0.48 -2.82 -7.84
CA VAL A 64 0.56 -2.19 -7.01
C VAL A 64 1.24 -3.29 -6.21
N ILE A 65 2.56 -3.28 -6.21
CA ILE A 65 3.42 -4.21 -5.49
C ILE A 65 4.10 -3.39 -4.40
N ALA A 66 4.07 -3.88 -3.17
CA ALA A 66 4.80 -3.30 -2.05
C ALA A 66 5.71 -4.35 -1.42
N ARG A 67 6.96 -3.97 -1.14
CA ARG A 67 7.90 -4.76 -0.34
C ARG A 67 7.78 -4.34 1.11
N ALA A 68 7.47 -5.29 1.99
CA ALA A 68 7.54 -5.12 3.43
C ALA A 68 8.62 -6.03 4.05
N GLY A 69 9.34 -5.48 5.02
CA GLY A 69 10.50 -6.14 5.62
C GLY A 69 11.64 -6.37 4.62
N ALA A 70 12.52 -7.32 4.93
CA ALA A 70 13.73 -7.58 4.13
C ALA A 70 13.39 -8.06 2.71
N ASP A 71 12.44 -8.99 2.55
CA ASP A 71 12.23 -9.70 1.27
C ASP A 71 10.79 -10.20 1.00
N PHE A 72 9.77 -9.64 1.66
CA PHE A 72 8.38 -10.04 1.43
C PHE A 72 7.64 -9.04 0.55
N TYR A 73 7.06 -9.54 -0.54
CA TYR A 73 6.33 -8.75 -1.51
C TYR A 73 4.83 -9.08 -1.44
N PHE A 74 4.02 -8.04 -1.48
CA PHE A 74 2.57 -8.11 -1.52
C PHE A 74 2.08 -7.42 -2.79
N ALA A 75 1.10 -8.03 -3.46
CA ALA A 75 0.48 -7.44 -4.64
C ALA A 75 -0.98 -7.10 -4.35
N PHE A 76 -1.37 -5.89 -4.74
CA PHE A 76 -2.68 -5.31 -4.50
C PHE A 76 -3.30 -4.91 -5.85
N PRO A 77 -4.50 -5.42 -6.20
CA PRO A 77 -5.11 -5.12 -7.49
C PRO A 77 -5.50 -3.64 -7.60
N LEU A 78 -5.18 -3.02 -8.73
CA LEU A 78 -5.52 -1.61 -8.99
C LEU A 78 -7.02 -1.36 -9.17
N ARG A 79 -7.79 -2.39 -9.53
CA ARG A 79 -9.23 -2.30 -9.75
C ARG A 79 -9.98 -2.78 -8.51
N VAL A 80 -10.00 -1.95 -7.49
CA VAL A 80 -10.76 -2.17 -6.25
C VAL A 80 -11.61 -0.94 -5.93
N SER A 81 -12.70 -1.15 -5.20
CA SER A 81 -13.71 -0.14 -4.89
C SER A 81 -13.84 0.15 -3.38
N SER A 82 -13.14 -0.62 -2.55
CA SER A 82 -13.13 -0.45 -1.09
C SER A 82 -11.83 -0.97 -0.46
N LEU A 83 -11.52 -0.49 0.74
CA LEU A 83 -10.38 -0.96 1.54
C LEU A 83 -10.49 -2.46 1.84
N SER A 84 -11.69 -2.92 2.20
CA SER A 84 -11.97 -4.34 2.44
C SER A 84 -11.71 -5.21 1.20
N GLU A 85 -12.02 -4.70 0.00
CA GLU A 85 -11.70 -5.40 -1.24
C GLU A 85 -10.20 -5.45 -1.51
N ALA A 86 -9.48 -4.35 -1.28
CA ALA A 86 -8.01 -4.31 -1.38
C ALA A 86 -7.36 -5.30 -0.42
N GLN A 87 -7.83 -5.39 0.83
CA GLN A 87 -7.34 -6.32 1.84
C GLN A 87 -7.63 -7.78 1.47
N ARG A 88 -8.86 -8.09 1.07
CA ARG A 88 -9.29 -9.46 0.73
C ARG A 88 -8.62 -9.99 -0.53
N ASN A 89 -8.39 -9.14 -1.51
CA ASN A 89 -7.77 -9.53 -2.78
C ASN A 89 -6.25 -9.32 -2.79
N ARG A 90 -5.65 -8.98 -1.63
CA ARG A 90 -4.20 -8.93 -1.46
C ARG A 90 -3.60 -10.30 -1.72
N LEU A 91 -2.52 -10.32 -2.50
CA LEU A 91 -1.73 -11.52 -2.75
C LEU A 91 -0.39 -11.45 -2.03
N GLY A 92 0.10 -12.60 -1.57
CA GLY A 92 1.35 -12.73 -0.84
C GLY A 92 1.13 -13.10 0.63
N PRO A 93 2.20 -13.13 1.45
CA PRO A 93 3.56 -12.70 1.11
C PRO A 93 4.22 -13.61 0.04
N PHE A 94 5.04 -13.01 -0.82
CA PHE A 94 5.87 -13.71 -1.80
C PHE A 94 7.33 -13.35 -1.62
N SER A 95 8.24 -14.27 -1.94
CA SER A 95 9.61 -13.91 -2.30
C SER A 95 9.63 -13.18 -3.66
N LYS A 96 10.74 -12.49 -3.98
CA LYS A 96 10.91 -11.83 -5.29
C LYS A 96 10.73 -12.79 -6.48
N VAL A 97 11.22 -14.02 -6.35
CA VAL A 97 11.11 -15.04 -7.41
C VAL A 97 9.65 -15.50 -7.58
N GLU A 98 8.92 -15.71 -6.49
CA GLU A 98 7.51 -16.07 -6.52
C GLU A 98 6.65 -14.93 -7.07
N LEU A 99 6.92 -13.69 -6.66
CA LEU A 99 6.25 -12.51 -7.18
C LEU A 99 6.39 -12.45 -8.71
N ASN A 100 7.61 -12.54 -9.23
CA ASN A 100 7.85 -12.46 -10.68
C ASN A 100 7.10 -13.56 -11.43
N LYS A 101 7.15 -14.81 -10.94
CA LYS A 101 6.37 -15.92 -11.52
C LYS A 101 4.88 -15.63 -11.47
N LYS A 102 4.38 -15.11 -10.35
CA LYS A 102 2.96 -14.80 -10.15
C LYS A 102 2.49 -13.66 -11.05
N MET A 103 3.29 -12.61 -11.24
CA MET A 103 2.98 -11.51 -12.15
C MET A 103 2.86 -12.01 -13.59
N VAL A 104 3.83 -12.78 -14.08
CA VAL A 104 3.75 -13.38 -15.43
C VAL A 104 2.49 -14.24 -15.59
N GLN A 105 2.13 -15.05 -14.58
CA GLN A 105 0.93 -15.89 -14.63
C GLN A 105 -0.38 -15.08 -14.67
N LEU A 106 -0.44 -13.96 -13.96
CA LEU A 106 -1.67 -13.17 -13.80
C LEU A 106 -1.86 -12.14 -14.92
N THR A 107 -0.79 -11.49 -15.35
CA THR A 107 -0.85 -10.35 -16.28
C THR A 107 -0.22 -10.65 -17.64
N GLY A 108 0.47 -11.79 -17.78
CA GLY A 108 1.31 -12.05 -18.95
C GLY A 108 2.57 -11.18 -19.01
N ASP A 109 2.84 -10.37 -17.97
CA ASP A 109 3.89 -9.37 -17.97
C ASP A 109 4.59 -9.28 -16.60
N SER A 110 5.91 -9.42 -16.59
CA SER A 110 6.74 -9.23 -15.40
C SER A 110 7.24 -7.79 -15.23
N THR A 111 6.96 -6.90 -16.19
CA THR A 111 7.46 -5.54 -16.19
C THR A 111 6.81 -4.76 -15.06
N LEU A 112 7.64 -4.34 -14.12
CA LEU A 112 7.24 -3.53 -12.97
C LEU A 112 7.92 -2.16 -13.09
N ARG A 113 7.15 -1.10 -12.99
CA ARG A 113 7.64 0.28 -12.94
C ARG A 113 7.71 0.71 -11.49
N GLN A 114 8.86 1.19 -11.07
CA GLN A 114 9.01 1.77 -9.74
C GLN A 114 8.05 2.96 -9.58
N VAL A 115 7.37 3.00 -8.45
CA VAL A 115 6.48 4.09 -8.05
C VAL A 115 6.80 4.38 -6.59
N GLY A 116 6.91 5.64 -6.16
CA GLY A 116 7.43 5.97 -4.83
C GLY A 116 8.84 6.58 -4.87
N ASP A 117 9.36 6.97 -3.70
CA ASP A 117 10.55 7.83 -3.56
C ASP A 117 11.79 7.11 -2.93
N PHE A 118 11.75 5.79 -2.84
CA PHE A 118 12.81 4.93 -2.28
C PHE A 118 13.75 4.39 -3.36
#